data_AF-A0A6G4ZVX8-F1
#
_entry.id   AF-A0A6G4ZVX8-F1
#
_cell.length_a   1.000
_cell.length_b   1.000
_cell.length_c   1.000
_cell.angle_alpha   90.00
_cell.angle_beta   90.00
_cell.angle_gamma   90.00
#
_symmetry.space_group_name_H-M   'P 1'
#
loop_
_entity.id
_entity.type
_entity.pdbx_description
1 polymer ?
#
loop_
_entity_poly.entity_id
_entity_poly.type
_entity_poly.pdbx_seq_one_letter_code
_entity_poly.pdbx_strand_id
1 'polypeptide(L)'
;EDTYQAPPADGSSLRVDVDPKSQRLQLLSPFPKWDGKDLDDMVILIKVKGKCTTDHISAAGPWLKYRGHLDNISNNMFIGAISEESGEANKVQNRVTGEWGGVPDTARKYKAEGIKWCVVGDENYGEGSSREHAALEPRHLGGYAIIVKSFARIHETNLKSRVCYH
;
A
#
# COMPACT_ATOMS: atom_id res chain seq x y z
N GLU A 1 26.58 26.34 -10.85
CA GLU A 1 26.44 25.11 -11.65
C GLU A 1 25.11 25.15 -12.34
N ASP A 2 25.07 24.77 -13.62
CA ASP A 2 23.83 24.64 -14.39
C ASP A 2 23.19 23.29 -14.03
N THR A 3 22.11 23.33 -13.22
CA THR A 3 21.49 22.14 -12.60
C THR A 3 20.33 21.57 -13.41
N TYR A 4 20.00 22.19 -14.55
CA TYR A 4 18.87 21.82 -15.38
C TYR A 4 19.32 20.98 -16.58
N GLN A 5 18.58 19.89 -16.82
CA GLN A 5 18.75 19.07 -18.01
C GLN A 5 17.43 19.09 -18.80
N ALA A 6 17.42 19.75 -19.95
CA ALA A 6 16.27 19.77 -20.86
C ALA A 6 16.06 18.38 -21.48
N PRO A 7 14.82 17.95 -21.74
CA PRO A 7 14.58 16.77 -22.56
C PRO A 7 15.14 17.00 -23.97
N PRO A 8 15.67 15.96 -24.64
CA PRO A 8 16.11 16.10 -26.02
C PRO A 8 14.93 16.39 -26.95
N ALA A 9 15.17 17.16 -28.00
CA ALA A 9 14.15 17.49 -29.00
C ALA A 9 13.66 16.26 -29.79
N ASP A 10 14.50 15.22 -29.90
CA ASP A 10 14.16 13.91 -30.46
C ASP A 10 14.55 12.82 -29.45
N GLY A 11 13.54 12.09 -28.96
CA GLY A 11 13.70 11.00 -27.99
C GLY A 11 13.62 9.61 -28.62
N SER A 12 13.54 9.49 -29.95
CA SER A 12 13.29 8.22 -30.65
C SER A 12 14.34 7.14 -30.37
N SER A 13 15.58 7.53 -30.08
CA SER A 13 16.68 6.62 -29.73
C SER A 13 16.87 6.42 -28.23
N LEU A 14 16.09 7.08 -27.37
CA LEU A 14 16.20 6.93 -25.92
C LEU A 14 15.64 5.59 -25.49
N ARG A 15 16.43 4.86 -24.72
CA ARG A 15 16.03 3.60 -24.11
C ARG A 15 16.04 3.73 -22.60
N VAL A 16 14.92 3.39 -21.97
CA VAL A 16 14.78 3.33 -20.52
C VAL A 16 14.70 1.86 -20.14
N ASP A 17 15.81 1.31 -19.65
CA ASP A 17 15.89 -0.06 -19.18
C ASP A 17 15.80 -0.11 -17.66
N VAL A 18 15.02 -1.06 -17.15
CA VAL A 18 14.93 -1.38 -15.72
C VAL A 18 15.45 -2.80 -15.54
N ASP A 19 16.58 -2.94 -14.85
CA ASP A 19 17.15 -4.25 -14.55
C ASP A 19 16.17 -5.06 -13.67
N PRO A 20 15.74 -6.27 -14.10
CA PRO A 20 14.88 -7.14 -13.31
C PRO A 20 15.43 -7.51 -11.92
N LYS A 21 16.75 -7.40 -11.70
CA LYS A 21 17.41 -7.65 -10.41
C LYS A 21 17.56 -6.39 -9.55
N SER A 22 17.18 -5.22 -10.08
CA SER A 22 17.28 -3.95 -9.36
C SER A 22 16.50 -4.00 -8.06
N GLN A 23 17.11 -3.54 -6.98
CA GLN A 23 16.44 -3.39 -5.68
C GLN A 23 15.80 -2.01 -5.50
N ARG A 24 15.90 -1.13 -6.51
CA ARG A 24 15.48 0.29 -6.45
C ARG A 24 14.35 0.61 -7.42
N LEU A 25 14.32 -0.05 -8.57
CA LEU A 25 13.35 0.13 -9.64
C LEU A 25 12.73 -1.22 -9.98
N GLN A 26 11.41 -1.26 -10.14
CA GLN A 26 10.65 -2.43 -10.52
C GLN A 26 9.60 -2.01 -11.55
N LEU A 27 9.49 -2.77 -12.64
CA LEU A 27 8.38 -2.59 -13.57
C LEU A 27 7.07 -3.04 -12.89
N LEU A 28 6.04 -2.20 -12.98
CA LEU A 28 4.73 -2.53 -12.43
C LEU A 28 4.01 -3.51 -13.36
N SER A 29 3.50 -4.59 -12.77
CA SER A 29 2.53 -5.44 -13.44
C SER A 29 1.12 -4.85 -13.25
N PRO A 30 0.26 -4.88 -14.28
CA PRO A 30 -1.13 -4.48 -14.12
C PRO A 30 -1.80 -5.27 -12.99
N PHE A 31 -2.59 -4.59 -12.16
CA PHE A 31 -3.37 -5.27 -11.14
C PHE A 31 -4.49 -6.11 -11.77
N PRO A 32 -4.89 -7.23 -11.14
CA PRO A 32 -6.06 -7.98 -11.57
C PRO A 32 -7.29 -7.09 -11.68
N LYS A 33 -8.05 -7.27 -12.76
CA LYS A 33 -9.37 -6.64 -12.93
C LYS A 33 -10.36 -7.21 -11.91
N TRP A 34 -11.41 -6.45 -11.63
CA TRP A 34 -12.54 -6.97 -10.86
C TRP A 34 -13.19 -8.14 -11.62
N ASP A 35 -13.58 -9.18 -10.88
CA ASP A 35 -14.15 -10.42 -11.41
C ASP A 35 -15.69 -10.35 -11.55
N GLY A 36 -16.29 -9.21 -11.23
CA GLY A 36 -17.74 -9.00 -11.29
C GLY A 36 -18.51 -9.61 -10.12
N LYS A 37 -17.82 -10.20 -9.13
CA LYS A 37 -18.43 -10.85 -7.97
C LYS A 37 -18.33 -9.99 -6.72
N ASP A 38 -19.19 -10.29 -5.76
CA ASP A 38 -19.13 -9.71 -4.44
C ASP A 38 -17.85 -10.14 -3.69
N LEU A 39 -17.48 -9.32 -2.71
CA LEU A 39 -16.31 -9.54 -1.87
C LEU A 39 -16.74 -10.18 -0.55
N ASP A 40 -17.07 -11.47 -0.61
CA ASP A 40 -17.46 -12.26 0.55
C ASP A 40 -16.25 -12.70 1.39
N ASP A 41 -16.50 -12.98 2.67
CA ASP A 41 -15.55 -13.58 3.63
C ASP A 41 -14.18 -12.86 3.75
N MET A 42 -14.16 -11.54 3.55
CA MET A 42 -12.96 -10.75 3.77
C MET A 42 -12.57 -10.74 5.25
N VAL A 43 -11.29 -11.01 5.53
CA VAL A 43 -10.74 -10.87 6.88
C VAL A 43 -10.35 -9.41 7.15
N ILE A 44 -10.48 -8.97 8.40
CA ILE A 44 -9.96 -7.67 8.83
C ILE A 44 -8.46 -7.86 9.11
N LEU A 45 -7.60 -7.25 8.27
CA LEU A 45 -6.15 -7.27 8.46
C LEU A 45 -5.76 -6.45 9.71
N ILE A 46 -6.29 -5.23 9.79
CA ILE A 46 -6.09 -4.33 10.92
C ILE A 46 -7.32 -3.44 11.12
N LYS A 47 -7.74 -3.29 12.37
CA LYS A 47 -8.62 -2.21 12.81
C LYS A 47 -7.74 -1.14 13.42
N VAL A 48 -7.63 0.01 12.78
CA VAL A 48 -6.77 1.11 13.21
C VAL A 48 -7.47 1.94 14.28
N LYS A 49 -6.76 2.22 15.37
CA LYS A 49 -7.21 3.07 16.47
C LYS A 49 -6.82 4.51 16.23
N GLY A 50 -7.81 5.41 16.14
CA GLY A 50 -7.58 6.85 16.05
C GLY A 50 -6.85 7.27 14.77
N LYS A 51 -5.94 8.25 14.91
CA LYS A 51 -5.30 8.93 13.78
C LYS A 51 -4.43 7.97 12.95
N CYS A 52 -4.71 7.90 11.64
CA CYS A 52 -3.92 7.17 10.67
C CYS A 52 -3.57 8.05 9.46
N THR A 53 -2.35 8.58 9.44
CA THR A 53 -1.81 9.41 8.35
C THR A 53 -1.13 8.54 7.28
N THR A 54 -0.83 9.10 6.11
CA THR A 54 -0.06 8.40 5.07
C THR A 54 1.32 7.93 5.53
N ASP A 55 1.94 8.57 6.53
CA ASP A 55 3.20 8.10 7.14
C ASP A 55 3.00 6.86 8.04
N HIS A 56 1.81 6.69 8.63
CA HIS A 56 1.48 5.47 9.37
C HIS A 56 1.21 4.30 8.41
N ILE A 57 0.68 4.59 7.22
CA ILE A 57 0.40 3.61 6.16
C ILE A 57 1.68 3.22 5.42
N SER A 58 2.47 4.19 4.96
CA SER A 58 3.69 3.99 4.18
C SER A 58 4.73 5.01 4.65
N ALA A 59 5.56 4.60 5.60
CA ALA A 59 6.55 5.47 6.25
C ALA A 59 7.58 6.06 5.27
N ALA A 60 8.05 7.27 5.56
CA ALA A 60 9.11 7.95 4.80
C ALA A 60 10.53 7.48 5.22
N GLY A 61 11.50 8.39 5.14
CA GLY A 61 12.86 8.20 5.65
C GLY A 61 13.60 7.10 4.89
N PRO A 62 14.06 6.02 5.57
CA PRO A 62 14.84 4.98 4.92
C PRO A 62 14.10 4.26 3.79
N TRP A 63 12.76 4.33 3.74
CA TRP A 63 11.92 3.70 2.72
C TRP A 63 11.90 4.45 1.40
N LEU A 64 12.25 5.75 1.38
CA LEU A 64 12.28 6.56 0.15
C LEU A 64 13.22 5.98 -0.92
N LYS A 65 14.22 5.18 -0.50
CA LYS A 65 15.12 4.47 -1.40
C LYS A 65 14.41 3.41 -2.27
N TYR A 66 13.25 2.92 -1.85
CA TYR A 66 12.46 1.90 -2.54
C TYR A 66 11.22 2.45 -3.25
N ARG A 67 11.07 3.78 -3.36
CA ARG A 67 9.91 4.42 -4.02
C ARG A 67 9.64 3.95 -5.45
N GLY A 68 10.66 3.44 -6.16
CA GLY A 68 10.54 2.88 -7.50
C GLY A 68 10.35 1.36 -7.54
N HIS A 69 10.31 0.69 -6.38
CA HIS A 69 10.21 -0.76 -6.26
C HIS A 69 9.06 -1.14 -5.32
N LEU A 70 7.88 -1.38 -5.90
CA LEU A 70 6.63 -1.54 -5.16
C LEU A 70 6.68 -2.69 -4.14
N ASP A 71 7.26 -3.83 -4.50
CA ASP A 71 7.32 -4.95 -3.56
C ASP A 71 8.20 -4.68 -2.33
N ASN A 72 9.32 -3.96 -2.51
CA ASN A 72 10.25 -3.62 -1.44
C ASN A 72 9.68 -2.56 -0.51
N ILE A 73 9.02 -1.52 -1.05
CA ILE A 73 8.41 -0.48 -0.21
C ILE A 73 7.20 -1.02 0.56
N SER A 74 6.44 -1.97 0.01
CA SER A 74 5.30 -2.63 0.69
C SER A 74 5.67 -3.32 2.01
N ASN A 75 6.96 -3.53 2.30
CA ASN A 75 7.41 -4.03 3.61
C ASN A 75 7.25 -3.00 4.75
N ASN A 76 6.84 -1.76 4.44
CA ASN A 76 6.50 -0.75 5.43
C ASN A 76 5.00 -0.54 5.62
N MET A 77 4.18 -1.32 4.91
CA MET A 77 2.73 -1.15 4.89
C MET A 77 2.15 -1.28 6.31
N PHE A 78 1.52 -0.21 6.80
CA PHE A 78 0.87 -0.09 8.10
C PHE A 78 1.76 -0.31 9.33
N ILE A 79 3.09 -0.28 9.21
CA ILE A 79 3.97 -0.50 10.37
C ILE A 79 3.83 0.58 11.45
N GLY A 80 3.35 1.78 11.08
CA GLY A 80 3.10 2.86 12.02
C GLY A 80 1.66 2.91 12.55
N ALA A 81 0.72 2.17 11.95
CA ALA A 81 -0.67 2.22 12.35
C ALA A 81 -0.88 1.45 13.67
N ILE A 82 -1.60 2.06 14.61
CA ILE A 82 -1.91 1.44 15.90
C ILE A 82 -3.10 0.50 15.75
N SER A 83 -2.91 -0.78 16.05
CA SER A 83 -3.99 -1.76 16.07
C SER A 83 -4.87 -1.54 17.32
N GLU A 84 -6.19 -1.49 17.14
CA GLU A 84 -7.15 -1.42 18.25
C GLU A 84 -7.08 -2.67 19.13
N GLU A 85 -6.76 -3.82 18.55
CA GLU A 85 -6.79 -5.11 19.25
C GLU A 85 -5.56 -5.34 20.12
N SER A 86 -4.36 -5.02 19.62
CA SER A 86 -3.12 -5.15 20.41
C SER A 86 -2.75 -3.89 21.16
N GLY A 87 -3.25 -2.72 20.75
CA GLY A 87 -2.80 -1.41 21.24
C GLY A 87 -1.40 -1.02 20.76
N GLU A 88 -0.79 -1.80 19.86
CA GLU A 88 0.59 -1.64 19.41
C GLU A 88 0.66 -1.35 17.90
N ALA A 89 1.75 -0.69 17.49
CA ALA A 89 2.09 -0.53 16.08
C ALA A 89 2.68 -1.83 15.51
N ASN A 90 2.42 -2.11 14.24
CA ASN A 90 2.95 -3.29 13.53
C ASN A 90 2.71 -4.64 14.23
N LYS A 91 1.57 -4.80 14.91
CA LYS A 91 1.23 -6.06 15.62
C LYS A 91 -0.24 -6.40 15.44
N VAL A 92 -0.50 -7.40 14.60
CA VAL A 92 -1.84 -7.90 14.29
C VAL A 92 -1.88 -9.42 14.41
N GLN A 93 -3.06 -9.96 14.67
CA GLN A 93 -3.29 -11.39 14.69
C GLN A 93 -3.69 -11.87 13.30
N ASN A 94 -3.00 -12.89 12.79
CA ASN A 94 -3.45 -13.63 11.62
C ASN A 94 -4.74 -14.38 11.97
N ARG A 95 -5.83 -14.14 11.23
CA ARG A 95 -7.17 -14.66 11.47
C ARG A 95 -7.33 -16.14 11.11
N VAL A 96 -6.39 -16.70 10.37
CA VAL A 96 -6.35 -18.13 10.02
C VAL A 96 -5.56 -18.92 11.05
N THR A 97 -4.36 -18.44 11.40
CA THR A 97 -3.45 -19.20 12.27
C THR A 97 -3.55 -18.83 13.74
N GLY A 98 -4.13 -17.66 14.07
CA GLY A 98 -4.15 -17.10 15.42
C GLY A 98 -2.81 -16.51 15.88
N GLU A 99 -1.77 -16.53 15.04
CA GLU A 99 -0.44 -16.02 15.36
C GLU A 99 -0.39 -14.49 15.30
N TRP A 100 0.36 -13.88 16.21
CA TRP A 100 0.65 -12.45 16.18
C TRP A 100 1.90 -12.16 15.35
N GLY A 101 1.87 -11.10 14.55
CA GLY A 101 3.02 -10.70 13.74
C GLY A 101 2.90 -9.30 13.14
N GLY A 102 3.87 -8.96 12.29
CA GLY A 102 3.90 -7.73 11.52
C GLY A 102 2.74 -7.62 10.54
N VAL A 103 2.28 -6.39 10.27
CA VAL A 103 1.18 -6.15 9.33
C VAL A 103 1.57 -6.53 7.90
N PRO A 104 2.75 -6.14 7.36
CA PRO A 104 3.17 -6.55 6.02
C PRO A 104 3.27 -8.07 5.87
N ASP A 105 3.85 -8.75 6.87
CA ASP A 105 4.05 -10.21 6.85
C ASP A 105 2.71 -10.94 6.85
N THR A 106 1.77 -10.50 7.69
CA THR A 106 0.42 -11.07 7.74
C THR A 106 -0.33 -10.86 6.42
N ALA A 107 -0.24 -9.67 5.82
CA ALA A 107 -0.84 -9.39 4.52
C ALA A 107 -0.24 -10.24 3.39
N ARG A 108 1.08 -10.49 3.42
CA ARG A 108 1.74 -11.40 2.47
C ARG A 108 1.27 -12.84 2.63
N LYS A 109 1.10 -13.33 3.87
CA LYS A 109 0.52 -14.66 4.13
C LYS A 109 -0.88 -14.77 3.52
N TYR A 110 -1.75 -13.79 3.78
CA TYR A 110 -3.09 -13.76 3.17
C TYR A 110 -3.05 -13.73 1.65
N LYS A 111 -2.20 -12.89 1.04
CA LYS A 111 -2.05 -12.84 -0.41
C LYS A 111 -1.61 -14.18 -1.00
N ALA A 112 -0.66 -14.87 -0.35
CA ALA A 112 -0.16 -16.17 -0.80
C ALA A 112 -1.25 -17.27 -0.72
N GLU A 113 -2.13 -17.17 0.27
CA GLU A 113 -3.27 -18.09 0.47
C GLU A 113 -4.54 -17.68 -0.30
N GLY A 114 -4.50 -16.57 -1.05
CA GLY A 114 -5.65 -16.06 -1.80
C GLY A 114 -6.74 -15.44 -0.91
N ILE A 115 -6.42 -15.11 0.33
CA ILE A 115 -7.34 -14.54 1.31
C ILE A 115 -7.47 -13.04 1.05
N LYS A 116 -8.70 -12.62 0.75
CA LYS A 116 -9.07 -11.21 0.58
C LYS A 116 -9.17 -10.55 1.95
N TRP A 117 -8.66 -9.33 2.08
CA TRP A 117 -8.73 -8.59 3.34
C TRP A 117 -9.15 -7.14 3.16
N CYS A 118 -9.65 -6.58 4.27
CA CYS A 118 -9.98 -5.18 4.41
C CYS A 118 -9.29 -4.53 5.62
N VAL A 119 -9.28 -3.20 5.63
CA VAL A 119 -8.87 -2.38 6.76
C VAL A 119 -10.08 -1.65 7.30
N VAL A 120 -10.17 -1.55 8.63
CA VAL A 120 -11.12 -0.68 9.30
C VAL A 120 -10.37 0.47 9.94
N GLY A 121 -10.75 1.71 9.69
CA GLY A 121 -10.11 2.89 10.27
C GLY A 121 -11.09 3.91 10.82
N ASP A 122 -10.53 4.95 11.43
CA ASP A 122 -11.29 5.98 12.13
C ASP A 122 -11.61 7.18 11.22
N GLU A 123 -11.64 8.39 11.76
CA GLU A 123 -11.85 9.64 11.03
C GLU A 123 -10.57 10.14 10.32
N ASN A 124 -10.78 10.89 9.23
CA ASN A 124 -9.75 11.56 8.43
C ASN A 124 -8.58 10.64 8.03
N TYR A 125 -8.91 9.40 7.68
CA TYR A 125 -7.94 8.37 7.35
C TYR A 125 -7.12 8.74 6.11
N GLY A 126 -5.81 8.55 6.18
CA GLY A 126 -4.87 8.91 5.13
C GLY A 126 -4.54 10.40 5.06
N GLU A 127 -4.68 11.13 6.18
CA GLU A 127 -4.24 12.52 6.27
C GLU A 127 -2.74 12.65 5.95
N GLY A 128 -2.33 13.82 5.42
CA GLY A 128 -0.94 14.17 5.24
C GLY A 128 -0.50 14.13 3.79
N SER A 129 0.74 13.72 3.56
CA SER A 129 1.39 13.83 2.25
C SER A 129 0.68 13.06 1.13
N SER A 130 0.72 13.59 -0.09
CA SER A 130 0.22 12.91 -1.28
C SER A 130 1.17 11.78 -1.68
N ARG A 131 1.05 10.63 -1.03
CA ARG A 131 1.78 9.40 -1.37
C ARG A 131 0.84 8.40 -2.01
N GLU A 132 1.06 8.12 -3.28
CA GLU A 132 0.33 7.05 -3.97
C GLU A 132 0.69 5.66 -3.44
N HIS A 133 1.90 5.49 -2.88
CA HIS A 133 2.34 4.24 -2.24
C HIS A 133 1.40 3.78 -1.12
N ALA A 134 0.86 4.72 -0.34
CA ALA A 134 -0.14 4.41 0.69
C ALA A 134 -1.42 3.76 0.12
N ALA A 135 -1.69 3.87 -1.19
CA ALA A 135 -2.77 3.16 -1.87
C ALA A 135 -2.26 1.93 -2.66
N LEU A 136 -1.06 2.02 -3.26
CA LEU A 136 -0.49 0.93 -4.06
C LEU A 136 -0.05 -0.27 -3.22
N GLU A 137 0.49 -0.06 -2.02
CA GLU A 137 0.99 -1.14 -1.17
C GLU A 137 -0.14 -2.03 -0.64
N PRO A 138 -1.26 -1.48 -0.10
CA PRO A 138 -2.43 -2.32 0.23
C PRO A 138 -2.92 -3.13 -0.96
N ARG A 139 -3.01 -2.52 -2.15
CA ARG A 139 -3.45 -3.21 -3.36
C ARG A 139 -2.49 -4.31 -3.78
N HIS A 140 -1.19 -4.06 -3.70
CA HIS A 140 -0.13 -5.01 -4.01
C HIS A 140 -0.15 -6.19 -3.05
N LEU A 141 -0.42 -5.97 -1.76
CA LEU A 141 -0.46 -7.01 -0.74
C LEU A 141 -1.83 -7.69 -0.57
N GLY A 142 -2.72 -7.57 -1.57
CA GLY A 142 -3.97 -8.34 -1.62
C GLY A 142 -5.17 -7.69 -0.90
N GLY A 143 -5.07 -6.40 -0.58
CA GLY A 143 -6.16 -5.62 0.01
C GLY A 143 -7.22 -5.25 -1.03
N TYR A 144 -8.48 -5.31 -0.59
CA TYR A 144 -9.64 -5.03 -1.44
C TYR A 144 -10.45 -3.82 -0.98
N ALA A 145 -10.52 -3.57 0.33
CA ALA A 145 -11.35 -2.50 0.86
C ALA A 145 -10.69 -1.80 2.04
N ILE A 146 -10.94 -0.50 2.15
CA ILE A 146 -10.61 0.32 3.32
C ILE A 146 -11.93 0.98 3.75
N ILE A 147 -12.39 0.64 4.96
CA ILE A 147 -13.68 1.06 5.51
C ILE A 147 -13.40 1.99 6.68
N VAL A 148 -13.81 3.24 6.57
CA VAL A 148 -13.45 4.28 7.55
C VAL A 148 -14.64 5.17 7.84
N LYS A 149 -14.57 5.94 8.92
CA LYS A 149 -15.58 6.97 9.20
C LYS A 149 -15.49 8.14 8.23
N SER A 150 -14.27 8.56 7.88
CA SER A 150 -14.02 9.57 6.85
C SER A 150 -12.60 9.47 6.28
N PHE A 151 -12.43 9.89 5.02
CA PHE A 151 -11.14 9.91 4.34
C PHE A 151 -10.58 11.34 4.23
N ALA A 152 -9.26 11.45 4.18
CA ALA A 152 -8.61 12.62 3.61
C ALA A 152 -8.75 12.63 2.08
N ARG A 153 -9.12 13.79 1.51
CA ARG A 153 -9.48 13.96 0.09
C ARG A 153 -8.48 13.35 -0.91
N ILE A 154 -7.18 13.61 -0.73
CA ILE A 154 -6.15 13.14 -1.67
C ILE A 154 -5.99 11.62 -1.59
N HIS A 155 -6.02 11.06 -0.38
CA HIS A 155 -5.85 9.64 -0.19
C HIS A 155 -7.04 8.85 -0.76
N GLU A 156 -8.27 9.35 -0.59
CA GLU A 156 -9.47 8.77 -1.22
C GLU A 156 -9.33 8.68 -2.74
N THR A 157 -8.80 9.75 -3.36
CA THR A 157 -8.58 9.80 -4.82
C THR A 157 -7.53 8.78 -5.26
N ASN A 158 -6.44 8.65 -4.50
CA ASN A 158 -5.39 7.66 -4.76
C ASN A 158 -5.94 6.24 -4.65
N LEU A 159 -6.77 5.95 -3.65
CA LEU A 159 -7.42 4.64 -3.50
C LEU A 159 -8.33 4.35 -4.70
N LYS A 160 -9.23 5.27 -5.08
CA LYS A 160 -10.13 5.05 -6.23
C LYS A 160 -9.36 4.79 -7.52
N SER A 161 -8.29 5.55 -7.79
CA SER A 161 -7.50 5.42 -9.02
C SER A 161 -6.59 4.18 -9.09
N ARG A 162 -6.37 3.46 -7.98
CA ARG A 162 -5.42 2.32 -7.91
C ARG A 162 -6.05 1.03 -7.41
N VAL A 163 -7.10 1.12 -6.60
CA VAL A 163 -7.81 -0.02 -5.98
C VAL A 163 -9.09 -0.36 -6.74
N CYS A 164 -9.83 0.64 -7.22
CA CYS A 164 -11.12 0.46 -7.87
C CYS A 164 -11.07 0.85 -9.35
N TYR A 165 -10.54 -0.02 -10.21
CA TYR A 165 -10.92 0.06 -11.62
C TYR A 165 -12.32 -0.56 -11.75
N HIS A 166 -13.29 0.26 -12.15
CA HIS A 166 -14.63 -0.18 -12.57
C HIS A 166 -14.51 -1.20 -13.71
#